data_AF-A0A1F6IBR2-F1
#
_entry.id   AF-A0A1F6IBR2-F1
#
_cell.length_a   1.000
_cell.length_b   1.000
_cell.length_c   1.000
_cell.angle_alpha   90.00
_cell.angle_beta   90.00
_cell.angle_gamma   90.00
#
_symmetry.space_group_name_H-M   'P 1'
#
loop_
_entity.id
_entity.type
_entity.pdbx_description
1 polymer ?
#
loop_
_entity_poly.entity_id
_entity_poly.type
_entity_poly.pdbx_seq_one_letter_code
_entity_poly.pdbx_strand_id
1 'polypeptide(L)'
;MLERIKLHLGYYISLIAILAFGFLFVALASPNRGLQITASIFTTLLYVFWGIIHHMLNHDLHAKIVVEYVLIGVLGVTMIIFIL
;
A
#
# COMPACT_ATOMS: atom_id res chain seq x y z
N MET A 1 -2.20 -5.43 24.66
CA MET A 1 -1.41 -5.39 23.41
C MET A 1 -1.91 -6.44 22.41
N LEU A 2 -1.98 -7.73 22.79
CA LEU A 2 -2.47 -8.82 21.93
C LEU A 2 -3.93 -8.68 21.47
N GLU A 3 -4.82 -8.13 22.30
CA GLU A 3 -6.23 -7.98 21.93
C GLU A 3 -6.48 -6.90 20.86
N ARG A 4 -5.71 -5.81 20.86
CA ARG A 4 -5.76 -4.79 19.80
C ARG A 4 -5.29 -5.33 18.45
N ILE A 5 -4.28 -6.20 18.45
CA ILE A 5 -3.79 -6.84 17.22
C ILE A 5 -4.86 -7.76 16.62
N LYS A 6 -5.58 -8.52 17.45
CA LYS A 6 -6.69 -9.37 17.00
C LYS A 6 -7.82 -8.57 16.37
N LEU A 7 -8.11 -7.37 16.89
CA LEU A 7 -9.16 -6.50 16.37
C LEU A 7 -8.85 -5.97 14.95
N HIS A 8 -7.58 -5.68 14.65
CA HIS A 8 -7.14 -5.17 13.35
C HIS A 8 -6.46 -6.24 12.48
N LEU A 9 -6.63 -7.52 12.79
CA LEU A 9 -5.94 -8.61 12.10
C LEU A 9 -6.31 -8.68 10.62
N GLY A 10 -7.60 -8.47 10.30
CA GLY A 10 -8.06 -8.38 8.91
C GLY A 10 -7.42 -7.22 8.14
N TYR A 11 -7.15 -6.09 8.81
CA TYR A 11 -6.45 -4.96 8.22
C TYR A 11 -4.99 -5.30 7.89
N TYR A 12 -4.27 -5.91 8.83
CA TYR A 12 -2.87 -6.30 8.58
C TYR A 12 -2.77 -7.35 7.48
N ILE A 13 -3.67 -8.34 7.45
CA ILE A 13 -3.72 -9.35 6.38
C ILE A 13 -3.97 -8.71 5.02
N SER A 14 -4.95 -7.81 4.93
CA SER A 14 -5.27 -7.13 3.67
C SER A 14 -4.13 -6.23 3.20
N LEU A 15 -3.43 -5.55 4.12
CA LEU A 15 -2.25 -4.75 3.77
C LEU A 15 -1.12 -5.62 3.21
N ILE A 16 -0.83 -6.76 3.86
CA ILE A 16 0.15 -7.74 3.38
C ILE A 16 -0.25 -8.27 2.01
N ALA A 17 -1.53 -8.59 1.81
CA ALA A 17 -2.04 -9.09 0.54
C ALA A 17 -1.88 -8.04 -0.58
N ILE A 18 -2.27 -6.78 -0.33
CA ILE A 18 -2.13 -5.69 -1.30
C ILE A 18 -0.67 -5.55 -1.75
N LEU A 19 0.27 -5.52 -0.80
CA LEU A 19 1.68 -5.36 -1.11
C LEU A 19 2.28 -6.60 -1.80
N ALA A 20 1.92 -7.81 -1.34
CA ALA A 20 2.41 -9.05 -1.93
C ALA A 20 1.91 -9.24 -3.37
N PHE A 21 0.62 -9.03 -3.63
CA PHE A 21 0.06 -9.11 -4.98
C PHE A 21 0.57 -7.98 -5.87
N GLY A 22 0.71 -6.77 -5.33
CA GLY A 22 1.30 -5.66 -6.07
C GLY A 22 2.74 -5.95 -6.53
N PHE A 23 3.57 -6.46 -5.63
CA PHE A 23 4.93 -6.90 -5.97
C PHE A 23 4.92 -8.03 -7.01
N LEU A 24 4.05 -9.03 -6.84
CA LEU A 24 3.89 -10.11 -7.82
C LEU A 24 3.51 -9.57 -9.20
N PHE A 25 2.57 -8.63 -9.29
CA PHE A 25 2.19 -8.02 -10.57
C PHE A 25 3.33 -7.24 -11.21
N VAL A 26 4.12 -6.49 -10.43
CA VAL A 26 5.32 -5.81 -10.95
C VAL A 26 6.35 -6.81 -11.47
N ALA A 27 6.56 -7.94 -10.78
CA ALA A 27 7.46 -8.99 -11.23
C ALA A 27 6.98 -9.65 -12.53
N LEU A 28 5.68 -9.99 -12.61
CA LEU A 28 5.06 -10.61 -13.79
C LEU A 28 4.97 -9.67 -14.99
N ALA A 29 4.93 -8.34 -14.77
CA ALA A 29 4.94 -7.35 -15.84
C ALA A 29 6.32 -7.17 -16.50
N SER A 30 7.38 -7.78 -15.97
CA SER A 30 8.71 -7.76 -16.57
C SER A 30 8.72 -8.46 -17.96
N PRO A 31 9.44 -7.94 -18.97
CA PRO A 31 10.31 -6.76 -18.94
C PRO A 31 9.61 -5.44 -19.32
N ASN A 32 8.28 -5.40 -19.40
CA ASN A 32 7.55 -4.22 -19.81
C ASN A 32 7.54 -3.16 -18.68
N ARG A 33 8.53 -2.26 -18.72
CA ARG A 33 8.70 -1.19 -17.72
C ARG A 33 7.46 -0.30 -17.56
N GLY A 34 6.75 -0.02 -18.64
CA GLY A 34 5.51 0.76 -18.59
C GLY A 34 4.42 0.09 -17.75
N LEU A 35 4.24 -1.22 -17.92
CA LEU A 35 3.33 -2.02 -17.09
C LEU A 35 3.82 -2.15 -15.65
N GLN A 36 5.12 -2.28 -15.41
CA GLN A 36 5.70 -2.34 -14.07
C GLN A 36 5.46 -1.03 -13.28
N ILE A 37 5.70 0.12 -13.90
CA ILE A 37 5.43 1.43 -13.31
C ILE A 37 3.92 1.59 -13.04
N THR A 38 3.07 1.21 -14.00
CA THR A 38 1.62 1.28 -13.84
C THR A 38 1.14 0.41 -12.67
N ALA A 39 1.61 -0.84 -12.58
CA ALA A 39 1.28 -1.75 -11.49
C ALA A 39 1.75 -1.22 -10.12
N SER A 40 2.92 -0.58 -10.07
CA SER A 40 3.47 0.04 -8.85
C SER A 40 2.62 1.21 -8.37
N ILE A 41 2.19 2.08 -9.29
CA ILE A 41 1.30 3.22 -8.99
C ILE A 41 -0.06 2.71 -8.50
N PHE A 42 -0.66 1.73 -9.19
CA PHE A 42 -1.95 1.15 -8.78
C PHE A 42 -1.88 0.49 -7.40
N THR A 43 -0.83 -0.29 -7.13
CA THR A 43 -0.59 -0.91 -5.82
C THR A 43 -0.50 0.15 -4.73
N THR A 44 0.20 1.24 -5.01
CA THR A 44 0.37 2.35 -4.06
C THR A 44 -0.94 3.06 -3.77
N LEU A 45 -1.75 3.32 -4.80
CA LEU A 45 -3.09 3.89 -4.61
C LEU A 45 -3.96 2.97 -3.75
N LEU A 46 -3.95 1.66 -3.99
CA LEU A 46 -4.68 0.68 -3.18
C LEU A 46 -4.19 0.69 -1.72
N TYR A 47 -2.88 0.71 -1.50
CA TYR A 47 -2.28 0.82 -0.17
C TYR A 47 -2.74 2.08 0.58
N VAL A 48 -2.67 3.24 -0.07
CA VAL A 48 -3.07 4.54 0.51
C VAL A 48 -4.57 4.55 0.80
N PHE A 49 -5.41 4.20 -0.17
CA PHE A 49 -6.86 4.20 0.02
C PHE A 49 -7.29 3.22 1.09
N TRP A 50 -6.70 2.02 1.14
CA TRP A 50 -7.03 1.05 2.17
C TRP A 50 -6.64 1.54 3.57
N GLY A 51 -5.46 2.14 3.72
CA GLY A 51 -5.04 2.78 4.97
C GLY A 51 -6.02 3.87 5.42
N ILE A 52 -6.41 4.76 4.50
CA ILE A 52 -7.38 5.84 4.77
C ILE A 52 -8.74 5.26 5.18
N ILE A 53 -9.28 4.30 4.42
CA ILE A 53 -10.58 3.67 4.71
C ILE A 53 -10.55 3.00 6.07
N HIS A 54 -9.48 2.26 6.39
CA HIS A 54 -9.34 1.60 7.68
C HIS A 54 -9.40 2.61 8.84
N HIS A 55 -8.63 3.69 8.75
CA HIS A 55 -8.61 4.71 9.79
C HIS A 55 -9.92 5.53 9.86
N MET A 56 -10.60 5.71 8.73
CA MET A 56 -11.91 6.35 8.70
C MET A 56 -12.95 5.50 9.45
N LEU A 57 -12.94 4.17 9.24
CA LEU A 57 -13.87 3.24 9.89
C LEU A 57 -13.60 3.07 11.39
N ASN A 58 -12.36 3.25 11.84
CA ASN A 58 -12.00 3.20 13.26
C ASN A 58 -12.11 4.56 13.97
N HIS A 59 -12.63 5.59 13.29
CA HIS A 59 -12.77 6.95 13.79
C HIS A 59 -11.46 7.60 14.28
N ASP A 60 -10.32 7.17 13.74
CA ASP A 60 -8.99 7.68 14.07
C ASP A 60 -8.29 8.33 12.88
N LEU A 61 -9.02 8.67 11.81
CA LEU A 61 -8.46 9.36 10.66
C LEU A 61 -8.09 10.82 10.98
N HIS A 62 -6.81 11.14 10.84
CA HIS A 62 -6.27 12.48 10.98
C HIS A 62 -5.42 12.82 9.75
N ALA A 63 -5.31 14.12 9.41
CA ALA A 63 -4.51 14.57 8.26
C ALA A 63 -3.05 14.05 8.32
N LYS A 64 -2.48 13.97 9.52
CA LYS A 64 -1.16 13.38 9.76
C LYS A 64 -1.06 11.95 9.21
N ILE A 65 -2.05 11.11 9.48
CA ILE A 65 -2.09 9.71 9.03
C ILE A 65 -2.19 9.65 7.51
N VAL A 66 -3.07 10.45 6.90
CA VAL A 66 -3.17 10.51 5.43
C VAL A 66 -1.82 10.86 4.79
N VAL A 67 -1.12 11.85 5.34
CA VAL A 67 0.21 12.25 4.87
C VAL A 67 1.23 11.13 5.04
N GLU A 68 1.21 10.39 6.15
CA GLU A 68 2.09 9.24 6.37
C GLU A 68 1.91 8.17 5.28
N TYR A 69 0.67 7.74 5.00
CA TYR A 69 0.42 6.75 3.94
C TYR A 69 0.86 7.26 2.56
N VAL A 70 0.55 8.52 2.23
CA VAL A 70 0.94 9.12 0.94
C VAL A 70 2.46 9.18 0.80
N LEU A 71 3.18 9.62 1.83
CA LEU A 71 4.64 9.71 1.79
C LEU A 71 5.31 8.34 1.66
N ILE A 72 4.82 7.33 2.40
CA ILE A 72 5.32 5.95 2.28
C ILE A 72 5.04 5.39 0.88
N GLY A 73 3.85 5.64 0.35
CA GLY A 73 3.49 5.24 -1.01
C GLY A 73 4.38 5.88 -2.08
N VAL A 74 4.56 7.19 -2.02
CA VAL A 74 5.43 7.94 -2.94
C VAL A 74 6.87 7.44 -2.86
N LEU A 75 7.38 7.19 -1.66
CA LEU A 75 8.72 6.62 -1.45
C LEU A 75 8.84 5.26 -2.15
N GLY A 76 7.87 4.37 -1.97
CA GLY A 76 7.85 3.05 -2.60
C GLY A 76 7.84 3.10 -4.13
N VAL A 77 6.97 3.93 -4.73
CA VAL A 77 6.94 4.10 -6.19
C VAL A 77 8.24 4.68 -6.71
N THR A 78 8.79 5.69 -6.03
CA THR A 78 10.06 6.33 -6.43
C THR A 78 11.21 5.33 -6.41
N MET A 79 11.29 4.46 -5.40
CA MET A 79 12.28 3.40 -5.34
C MET A 79 12.16 2.43 -6.52
N ILE A 80 10.94 1.99 -6.87
CA ILE A 80 10.75 1.08 -8.01
C ILE A 80 11.16 1.77 -9.32
N ILE A 81 10.74 3.01 -9.54
CA ILE A 81 11.14 3.78 -10.73
C ILE A 81 12.66 3.94 -10.82
N PHE A 82 13.34 4.14 -9.70
CA PHE A 82 14.80 4.27 -9.68
C PHE A 82 15.53 2.96 -10.04
N ILE A 83 14.94 1.81 -9.73
CA ILE A 83 15.54 0.49 -9.98
C ILE A 83 15.30 0.01 -11.43
N LEU A 84 14.20 0.43 -12.06
CA LEU A 84 13.79 0.02 -13.41
C LEU A 84 14.50 0.77 -14.55
#